data_AF-A0A7C8NB67-F1
#
_entry.id   AF-A0A7C8NB67-F1
#
_cell.length_a   1.000
_cell.length_b   1.000
_cell.length_c   1.000
_cell.angle_alpha   90.00
_cell.angle_beta   90.00
_cell.angle_gamma   90.00
#
_symmetry.space_group_name_H-M   'P 1'
#
loop_
_entity.id
_entity.type
_entity.pdbx_description
1 polymer ?
#
loop_
_entity_poly.entity_id
_entity_poly.type
_entity_poly.pdbx_seq_one_letter_code
_entity_poly.pdbx_strand_id
1 'polypeptide(L)'
;MLKSLCRSLCAAAAICSVALNGLTSADDHDGYKTVPLRTHSLYQPYLDSDLQSRWFDFGGTTIIRADQYIRITSDRQHQTGWLWSRLPLTATNWEIEFEFRIHGDGHLHGDGFAFWVTKDRATAGPVFGSLNKFEGLGIFFDTYKNNRPGVIFPYVMAMLGDGHTDYDHDTDGKEQELAGCSVRTISHFLIYLIATFR
;
A
#
# COMPACT_ATOMS: atom_id res chain seq x y z
N MET A 1 -16.27 16.83 5.01
CA MET A 1 -15.36 16.75 3.84
C MET A 1 -14.70 15.38 3.65
N LEU A 2 -15.01 14.35 4.45
CA LEU A 2 -14.52 12.97 4.26
C LEU A 2 -15.26 12.16 3.17
N LYS A 3 -16.47 12.56 2.78
CA LYS A 3 -17.31 11.81 1.83
C LYS A 3 -16.80 11.83 0.37
N SER A 4 -15.87 12.73 0.04
CA SER A 4 -15.28 12.81 -1.31
C SER A 4 -14.12 11.81 -1.50
N LEU A 5 -13.52 11.33 -0.41
CA LEU A 5 -12.38 10.41 -0.44
C LEU A 5 -12.78 9.04 -1.04
N CYS A 6 -13.99 8.58 -0.75
CA CYS A 6 -14.50 7.26 -1.17
C CYS A 6 -14.84 7.17 -2.68
N ARG A 7 -15.05 8.29 -3.37
CA ARG A 7 -15.32 8.28 -4.83
C ARG A 7 -14.05 8.12 -5.67
N SER A 8 -12.89 8.54 -5.15
CA SER A 8 -11.62 8.45 -5.88
C SER A 8 -10.99 7.04 -5.78
N LEU A 9 -11.33 6.26 -4.74
CA LEU A 9 -10.87 4.87 -4.59
C LEU A 9 -11.43 3.86 -5.64
N CYS A 10 -12.42 4.24 -6.45
CA CYS A 10 -13.07 3.33 -7.42
C CYS A 10 -13.13 3.86 -8.86
N ALA A 11 -12.54 5.02 -9.18
CA ALA A 11 -12.76 5.69 -10.46
C ALA A 11 -11.48 5.89 -11.29
N ALA A 12 -10.82 4.80 -11.66
CA ALA A 12 -9.86 4.78 -12.79
C ALA A 12 -9.79 3.38 -13.39
N ALA A 13 -10.84 2.97 -14.10
CA ALA A 13 -10.84 1.79 -14.96
C ALA A 13 -11.41 2.14 -16.34
N ALA A 14 -10.71 1.70 -17.39
CA ALA A 14 -10.81 2.04 -18.81
C ALA A 14 -10.08 3.36 -19.16
N ILE A 15 -9.06 3.38 -20.04
CA ILE A 15 -8.98 2.76 -21.37
C ILE A 15 -7.52 2.39 -21.68
N CYS A 16 -7.28 1.23 -22.29
CA CYS A 16 -6.02 0.86 -22.92
C CYS A 16 -6.18 0.96 -24.45
N SER A 17 -5.40 1.84 -25.09
CA SER A 17 -5.16 1.86 -26.53
C SER A 17 -3.73 2.32 -26.79
N VAL A 18 -2.98 1.50 -27.52
CA VAL A 18 -1.54 1.61 -27.81
C VAL A 18 -1.20 2.83 -28.68
N ALA A 19 -0.18 3.60 -28.29
CA ALA A 19 0.73 4.29 -29.22
C ALA A 19 2.07 4.62 -28.52
N LEU A 20 3.18 4.10 -29.06
CA LEU A 20 4.53 4.62 -28.80
C LEU A 20 4.60 6.09 -29.23
N ASN A 21 5.02 6.99 -28.33
CA ASN A 21 5.93 8.12 -28.59
C ASN A 21 6.08 9.01 -27.33
N GLY A 22 7.32 9.24 -26.90
CA GLY A 22 7.72 10.39 -26.10
C GLY A 22 7.52 10.31 -24.58
N LEU A 23 8.63 10.20 -23.84
CA LEU A 23 8.71 10.80 -22.51
C LEU A 23 8.48 12.30 -22.67
N THR A 24 7.34 12.80 -22.22
CA THR A 24 7.13 14.08 -21.51
C THR A 24 5.66 14.44 -21.63
N SER A 25 4.94 14.45 -20.51
CA SER A 25 3.91 15.44 -20.15
C SER A 25 3.46 15.08 -18.75
N ALA A 26 3.85 15.89 -17.75
CA ALA A 26 3.10 15.96 -16.52
C ALA A 26 1.68 16.37 -16.92
N ASP A 27 0.69 15.54 -16.60
CA ASP A 27 -0.71 15.81 -16.90
C ASP A 27 -1.17 17.01 -16.05
N ASP A 28 -1.10 18.19 -16.64
CA ASP A 28 -1.39 19.50 -16.02
C ASP A 28 -2.88 19.81 -16.18
N HIS A 29 -3.75 18.93 -15.67
CA HIS A 29 -5.19 19.09 -15.83
C HIS A 29 -5.90 19.69 -14.61
N ASP A 30 -5.17 20.18 -13.60
CA ASP A 30 -5.79 20.69 -12.38
C ASP A 30 -4.97 21.78 -11.65
N GLY A 31 -4.08 22.53 -12.30
CA GLY A 31 -3.41 23.69 -11.68
C GLY A 31 -2.52 23.40 -10.45
N TYR A 32 -2.33 22.13 -10.09
CA TYR A 32 -1.40 21.67 -9.07
C TYR A 32 -0.14 21.16 -9.75
N LYS A 33 1.02 21.64 -9.27
CA LYS A 33 2.32 21.15 -9.74
C LYS A 33 2.71 19.89 -8.98
N THR A 34 2.69 18.75 -9.66
CA THR A 34 3.20 17.48 -9.11
C THR A 34 4.74 17.49 -9.11
N VAL A 35 5.34 17.18 -7.96
CA VAL A 35 6.80 17.07 -7.81
C VAL A 35 7.14 15.64 -7.37
N PRO A 36 7.81 14.83 -8.21
CA PRO A 36 8.16 13.47 -7.84
C PRO A 36 9.21 13.46 -6.72
N LEU A 37 8.94 12.72 -5.65
CA LEU A 37 9.83 12.60 -4.50
C LEU A 37 10.74 11.38 -4.65
N ARG A 38 11.89 11.54 -5.30
CA ARG A 38 12.87 10.45 -5.51
C ARG A 38 13.25 9.69 -4.23
N THR A 39 13.26 10.36 -3.09
CA THR A 39 13.55 9.77 -1.77
C THR A 39 12.44 8.86 -1.23
N HIS A 40 11.26 8.88 -1.83
CA HIS A 40 10.07 8.12 -1.47
C HIS A 40 9.55 7.27 -2.64
N SER A 41 10.35 7.09 -3.69
CA SER A 41 9.98 6.32 -4.87
C SER A 41 10.98 5.18 -5.09
N LEU A 42 10.45 4.02 -5.47
CA LEU A 42 11.24 2.82 -5.82
C LEU A 42 11.13 2.58 -7.33
N TYR A 43 12.28 2.51 -8.00
CA TYR A 43 12.39 2.17 -9.41
C TYR A 43 13.46 1.10 -9.58
N GLN A 44 13.34 0.29 -10.62
CA GLN A 44 14.40 -0.64 -11.00
C GLN A 44 15.65 0.14 -11.47
N PRO A 45 16.87 -0.31 -11.11
CA PRO A 45 17.17 -1.40 -10.17
C PRO A 45 16.92 -0.97 -8.72
N TYR A 46 16.26 -1.81 -7.92
CA TYR A 46 15.84 -1.48 -6.54
C TYR A 46 16.99 -1.41 -5.53
N LEU A 47 18.18 -1.90 -5.91
CA LEU A 47 19.39 -1.89 -5.10
C LEU A 47 20.49 -1.15 -5.84
N ASP A 48 21.28 -0.39 -5.09
CA ASP A 48 22.51 0.23 -5.57
C ASP A 48 23.63 -0.83 -5.68
N SER A 49 24.81 -0.43 -6.19
CA SER A 49 25.96 -1.32 -6.42
C SER A 49 26.41 -2.10 -5.18
N ASP A 50 26.17 -1.56 -3.98
CA ASP A 50 26.52 -2.18 -2.70
C ASP A 50 25.43 -3.13 -2.16
N LEU A 51 24.48 -3.55 -3.01
CA LEU A 51 23.33 -4.39 -2.64
C LEU A 51 22.44 -3.79 -1.54
N GLN A 52 22.43 -2.47 -1.43
CA GLN A 52 21.58 -1.72 -0.50
C GLN A 52 20.79 -0.67 -1.26
N SER A 53 19.62 -0.31 -0.75
CA SER A 53 18.91 0.88 -1.23
C SER A 53 19.35 2.10 -0.42
N ARG A 54 19.67 3.19 -1.09
CA ARG A 54 19.94 4.48 -0.42
C ARG A 54 18.76 4.99 0.40
N TRP A 55 17.53 4.80 -0.07
CA TRP A 55 16.34 5.47 0.45
C TRP A 55 15.38 4.57 1.20
N PHE A 56 15.50 3.25 1.06
CA PHE A 56 14.58 2.29 1.67
C PHE A 56 15.32 1.26 2.53
N ASP A 57 14.68 0.89 3.63
CA ASP A 57 15.05 -0.27 4.42
C ASP A 57 14.07 -1.41 4.14
N PHE A 58 14.58 -2.64 4.15
CA PHE A 58 13.80 -3.86 3.95
C PHE A 58 14.09 -4.81 5.10
N GLY A 59 13.10 -5.57 5.53
CA GLY A 59 13.28 -6.55 6.60
C GLY A 59 12.22 -7.62 6.65
N GLY A 60 12.37 -8.54 7.60
CA GLY A 60 11.55 -9.73 7.71
C GLY A 60 11.84 -10.71 6.57
N THR A 61 10.79 -11.22 5.92
CA THR A 61 10.90 -12.20 4.82
C THR A 61 10.98 -11.56 3.43
N THR A 62 11.18 -10.24 3.35
CA THR A 62 11.25 -9.51 2.09
C THR A 62 12.44 -9.98 1.23
N ILE A 63 12.18 -10.31 -0.02
CA ILE A 63 13.18 -10.71 -1.03
C ILE A 63 13.21 -9.65 -2.13
N ILE A 64 14.42 -9.19 -2.47
CA ILE A 64 14.62 -8.18 -3.50
C ILE A 64 15.24 -8.83 -4.72
N ARG A 65 14.52 -8.83 -5.83
CA ARG A 65 15.07 -9.09 -7.16
C ARG A 65 15.34 -7.74 -7.79
N ALA A 66 16.58 -7.27 -7.69
CA ALA A 66 16.99 -5.89 -8.00
C ALA A 66 16.41 -5.37 -9.33
N ASP A 67 16.40 -6.20 -10.37
CA ASP A 67 15.96 -5.83 -11.72
C ASP A 67 14.54 -6.30 -12.08
N GLN A 68 13.73 -6.74 -11.11
CA GLN A 68 12.42 -7.33 -11.39
C GLN A 68 11.31 -6.89 -10.42
N TYR A 69 11.40 -7.26 -9.15
CA TYR A 69 10.37 -6.96 -8.16
C TYR A 69 10.92 -7.04 -6.74
N ILE A 70 10.21 -6.38 -5.83
CA ILE A 70 10.36 -6.59 -4.40
C ILE A 70 9.19 -7.49 -3.95
N ARG A 71 9.51 -8.63 -3.36
CA ARG A 71 8.53 -9.56 -2.80
C ARG A 71 8.53 -9.44 -1.29
N ILE A 72 7.45 -8.93 -0.71
CA ILE A 72 7.33 -8.75 0.75
C ILE A 72 7.18 -10.11 1.45
N THR A 73 6.28 -10.96 0.95
CA THR A 73 6.05 -12.32 1.46
C THR A 73 6.06 -13.33 0.32
N SER A 74 6.55 -14.54 0.60
CA SER A 74 6.40 -15.68 -0.32
C SER A 74 5.13 -16.44 0.00
N ASP A 75 4.65 -17.26 -0.94
CA ASP A 75 3.52 -18.16 -0.73
C ASP A 75 3.92 -19.33 0.20
N ARG A 76 4.08 -18.99 1.48
CA ARG A 76 4.43 -19.87 2.59
C ARG A 76 3.73 -19.35 3.83
N GLN A 77 3.53 -20.25 4.79
CA GLN A 77 2.93 -19.88 6.08
C GLN A 77 3.88 -19.01 6.90
N HIS A 78 3.30 -18.18 7.77
CA HIS A 78 4.00 -17.37 8.77
C HIS A 78 5.11 -16.48 8.20
N GLN A 79 4.83 -15.85 7.06
CA GLN A 79 5.73 -14.87 6.45
C GLN A 79 5.37 -13.47 6.92
N THR A 80 6.37 -12.71 7.29
CA THR A 80 6.22 -11.32 7.70
C THR A 80 7.38 -10.53 7.13
N GLY A 81 7.10 -9.69 6.15
CA GLY A 81 8.06 -8.81 5.52
C GLY A 81 7.59 -7.36 5.59
N TRP A 82 8.54 -6.45 5.49
CA TRP A 82 8.24 -5.02 5.40
C TRP A 82 9.29 -4.31 4.54
N LEU A 83 8.91 -3.11 4.08
CA LEU A 83 9.80 -2.13 3.48
C LEU A 83 9.36 -0.74 3.92
N TRP A 84 10.32 0.16 4.17
CA TRP A 84 10.05 1.51 4.67
C TRP A 84 11.00 2.51 4.04
N SER A 85 10.51 3.73 3.75
CA SER A 85 11.41 4.85 3.44
C SER A 85 12.25 5.18 4.69
N ARG A 86 13.51 5.57 4.47
CA ARG A 86 14.42 6.00 5.55
C ARG A 86 14.12 7.40 6.03
N LEU A 87 13.64 8.24 5.12
CA LEU A 87 13.33 9.63 5.39
C LEU A 87 11.83 9.79 5.68
N PRO A 88 11.47 10.71 6.59
CA PRO A 88 10.08 11.06 6.83
C PRO A 88 9.50 11.83 5.64
N LEU A 89 8.22 11.62 5.37
CA LEU A 89 7.47 12.40 4.40
C LEU A 89 7.09 13.76 5.00
N THR A 90 7.68 14.83 4.49
CA THR A 90 7.43 16.21 4.98
C THR A 90 6.45 17.00 4.11
N ALA A 91 5.99 16.42 3.00
CA ALA A 91 5.05 17.07 2.10
C ALA A 91 3.66 17.13 2.73
N THR A 92 3.03 18.32 2.73
CA THR A 92 1.68 18.50 3.27
C THR A 92 0.63 17.82 2.40
N ASN A 93 0.75 17.99 1.08
CA ASN A 93 -0.07 17.31 0.10
C ASN A 93 0.83 16.32 -0.63
N TRP A 94 0.37 15.10 -0.76
CA TRP A 94 1.11 14.02 -1.41
C TRP A 94 0.14 13.11 -2.14
N GLU A 95 0.71 12.34 -3.05
CA GLU A 95 0.04 11.31 -3.82
C GLU A 95 1.03 10.16 -3.95
N ILE A 96 0.57 8.93 -3.78
CA ILE A 96 1.43 7.75 -3.81
C ILE A 96 0.80 6.73 -4.74
N GLU A 97 1.48 6.49 -5.85
CA GLU A 97 1.14 5.45 -6.78
C GLU A 97 2.06 4.26 -6.56
N PHE A 98 1.48 3.06 -6.47
CA PHE A 98 2.26 1.83 -6.44
C PHE A 98 1.53 0.72 -7.19
N GLU A 99 2.32 -0.05 -7.92
CA GLU A 99 1.87 -1.28 -8.56
C GLU A 99 2.19 -2.45 -7.65
N PHE A 100 1.24 -3.36 -7.46
CA PHE A 100 1.45 -4.57 -6.70
C PHE A 100 0.75 -5.75 -7.33
N ARG A 101 1.17 -6.94 -6.92
CA ARG A 101 0.56 -8.19 -7.32
C ARG A 101 0.45 -9.10 -6.12
N ILE A 102 -0.76 -9.54 -5.82
CA ILE A 102 -1.02 -10.63 -4.88
C ILE A 102 -1.33 -11.89 -5.70
N HIS A 103 -0.61 -12.96 -5.44
CA HIS A 103 -0.86 -14.26 -6.06
C HIS A 103 -0.43 -15.37 -5.09
N GLY A 104 -1.06 -16.53 -5.23
CA GLY A 104 -0.72 -17.74 -4.48
C GLY A 104 -1.41 -18.95 -5.12
N ASP A 105 -0.91 -20.14 -4.81
CA ASP A 105 -1.48 -21.40 -5.28
C ASP A 105 -2.47 -21.94 -4.24
N GLY A 106 -3.67 -22.34 -4.68
CA GLY A 106 -4.71 -22.90 -3.79
C GLY A 106 -6.00 -22.09 -3.75
N HIS A 107 -6.73 -22.21 -2.64
CA HIS A 107 -8.07 -21.62 -2.45
C HIS A 107 -8.19 -20.74 -1.20
N LEU A 108 -7.21 -20.82 -0.29
CA LEU A 108 -7.13 -20.03 0.93
C LEU A 108 -5.84 -19.24 0.88
N HIS A 109 -5.97 -17.92 0.79
CA HIS A 109 -4.85 -16.99 0.74
C HIS A 109 -5.09 -15.92 1.80
N GLY A 110 -4.02 -15.55 2.51
CA GLY A 110 -4.10 -14.57 3.58
C GLY A 110 -2.70 -14.19 4.10
N ASP A 111 -2.59 -13.10 4.85
CA ASP A 111 -3.69 -12.19 5.24
C ASP A 111 -3.85 -11.05 4.21
N GLY A 112 -2.75 -10.54 3.67
CA GLY A 112 -2.75 -9.44 2.70
C GLY A 112 -1.51 -8.58 2.88
N PHE A 113 -1.61 -7.28 2.59
CA PHE A 113 -0.56 -6.31 2.92
C PHE A 113 -1.16 -4.97 3.36
N ALA A 114 -0.32 -4.12 3.93
CA ALA A 114 -0.71 -2.76 4.31
C ALA A 114 0.27 -1.72 3.75
N PHE A 115 -0.30 -0.56 3.40
CA PHE A 115 0.42 0.66 3.11
C PHE A 115 0.35 1.59 4.32
N TRP A 116 1.46 2.28 4.60
CA TRP A 116 1.63 3.03 5.84
C TRP A 116 2.16 4.45 5.60
N VAL A 117 1.55 5.42 6.30
CA VAL A 117 2.12 6.75 6.54
C VAL A 117 2.03 7.02 8.03
N THR A 118 3.08 6.66 8.75
CA THR A 118 3.10 6.62 10.21
C THR A 118 4.29 7.36 10.78
N LYS A 119 4.19 7.70 12.06
CA LYS A 119 5.26 8.34 12.83
C LYS A 119 6.47 7.42 13.00
N ASP A 120 6.22 6.18 13.41
CA ASP A 120 7.24 5.14 13.53
C ASP A 120 7.38 4.37 12.22
N ARG A 121 8.56 3.79 11.99
CA ARG A 121 8.89 2.98 10.80
C ARG A 121 9.68 1.74 11.19
N ALA A 122 9.67 0.72 10.33
CA ALA A 122 10.53 -0.46 10.45
C ALA A 122 10.42 -1.23 11.77
N THR A 123 9.27 -1.13 12.44
CA THR A 123 8.95 -1.93 13.64
C THR A 123 8.03 -3.06 13.23
N ALA A 124 8.53 -4.29 13.33
CA ALA A 124 7.73 -5.47 13.02
C ALA A 124 6.62 -5.67 14.06
N GLY A 125 5.50 -6.23 13.63
CA GLY A 125 4.38 -6.55 14.53
C GLY A 125 3.26 -7.32 13.83
N PRO A 126 2.14 -7.54 14.54
CA PRO A 126 1.09 -8.44 14.08
C PRO A 126 0.18 -7.81 13.01
N VAL A 127 0.21 -6.49 12.80
CA VAL A 127 -0.72 -5.81 11.91
C VAL A 127 -0.11 -5.74 10.51
N PHE A 128 -0.40 -6.75 9.68
CA PHE A 128 0.15 -6.89 8.31
C PHE A 128 1.68 -6.69 8.25
N GLY A 129 2.37 -7.17 9.29
CA GLY A 129 3.82 -7.10 9.45
C GLY A 129 4.38 -5.83 10.08
N SER A 130 3.53 -4.89 10.50
CA SER A 130 3.90 -3.68 11.22
C SER A 130 3.39 -3.68 12.66
N LEU A 131 3.85 -2.71 13.46
CA LEU A 131 3.44 -2.57 14.86
C LEU A 131 1.92 -2.38 14.99
N ASN A 132 1.37 -2.91 16.08
CA ASN A 132 0.04 -2.55 16.54
C ASN A 132 0.07 -1.22 17.31
N LYS A 133 -1.08 -0.54 17.47
CA LYS A 133 -1.17 0.80 18.08
C LYS A 133 -0.28 1.83 17.40
N PHE A 134 -0.31 1.85 16.07
CA PHE A 134 0.45 2.83 15.29
C PHE A 134 -0.17 4.23 15.41
N GLU A 135 0.65 5.26 15.21
CA GLU A 135 0.23 6.66 15.09
C GLU A 135 0.38 7.09 13.62
N GLY A 136 -0.74 7.37 12.94
CA GLY A 136 -0.77 7.75 11.52
C GLY A 136 -1.80 6.99 10.70
N LEU A 137 -1.59 6.88 9.39
CA LEU A 137 -2.50 6.23 8.45
C LEU A 137 -2.04 4.81 8.10
N GLY A 138 -2.94 3.85 8.23
CA GLY A 138 -2.79 2.50 7.69
C GLY A 138 -3.87 2.23 6.64
N ILE A 139 -3.49 1.74 5.47
CA ILE A 139 -4.40 1.27 4.42
C ILE A 139 -4.15 -0.22 4.21
N PHE A 140 -5.14 -1.03 4.54
CA PHE A 140 -5.05 -2.48 4.56
C PHE A 140 -5.71 -3.05 3.33
N PHE A 141 -4.98 -3.91 2.62
CA PHE A 141 -5.46 -4.69 1.49
C PHE A 141 -5.63 -6.11 1.98
N ASP A 142 -6.80 -6.35 2.58
CA ASP A 142 -7.11 -7.61 3.23
C ASP A 142 -7.70 -8.61 2.24
N THR A 143 -7.12 -9.80 2.20
CA THR A 143 -7.50 -10.86 1.28
C THR A 143 -8.19 -12.02 1.98
N TYR A 144 -8.13 -12.07 3.31
CA TYR A 144 -8.67 -13.16 4.10
C TYR A 144 -9.79 -12.64 5.01
N LYS A 145 -10.93 -13.30 4.95
CA LYS A 145 -12.08 -12.92 5.77
C LYS A 145 -12.02 -13.64 7.11
N ASN A 146 -11.78 -12.91 8.19
CA ASN A 146 -11.90 -13.47 9.53
C ASN A 146 -13.38 -13.51 9.95
N ASN A 147 -13.86 -12.47 10.63
CA ASN A 147 -15.24 -12.41 11.13
C ASN A 147 -15.93 -11.08 10.82
N ARG A 148 -15.73 -10.53 9.62
CA ARG A 148 -16.40 -9.30 9.20
C ARG A 148 -17.70 -9.53 8.40
N PRO A 149 -18.88 -9.37 9.01
CA PRO A 149 -20.15 -9.53 8.31
C PRO A 149 -20.41 -8.36 7.34
N GLY A 150 -21.14 -8.64 6.26
CA GLY A 150 -21.66 -7.61 5.36
C GLY A 150 -20.71 -7.09 4.28
N VAL A 151 -19.47 -7.56 4.22
CA VAL A 151 -18.50 -7.20 3.16
C VAL A 151 -18.02 -8.43 2.39
N ILE A 152 -17.61 -8.17 1.15
CA ILE A 152 -16.98 -9.14 0.26
C ILE A 152 -15.47 -8.89 0.29
N PHE A 153 -14.70 -9.96 0.43
CA PHE A 153 -13.25 -9.91 0.32
C PHE A 153 -12.84 -10.24 -1.11
N PRO A 154 -11.73 -9.69 -1.59
CA PRO A 154 -10.76 -8.80 -0.89
C PRO A 154 -11.33 -7.43 -0.50
N TYR A 155 -10.86 -6.88 0.61
CA TYR A 155 -11.40 -5.65 1.19
C TYR A 155 -10.27 -4.66 1.48
N VAL A 156 -10.44 -3.43 0.99
CA VAL A 156 -9.50 -2.34 1.24
C VAL A 156 -10.10 -1.42 2.27
N MET A 157 -9.41 -1.18 3.38
CA MET A 157 -9.84 -0.25 4.41
C MET A 157 -8.72 0.68 4.86
N ALA A 158 -9.11 1.89 5.28
CA ALA A 158 -8.23 2.85 5.92
C ALA A 158 -8.53 2.92 7.42
N MET A 159 -7.50 3.02 8.24
CA MET A 159 -7.58 3.32 9.68
C MET A 159 -6.65 4.49 9.98
N LEU A 160 -7.11 5.41 10.82
CA LEU A 160 -6.27 6.45 11.40
C LEU A 160 -5.93 6.02 12.84
N GLY A 161 -4.68 5.61 13.04
CA GLY A 161 -4.15 5.20 14.33
C GLY A 161 -3.75 6.41 15.19
N ASP A 162 -4.11 6.36 16.46
CA ASP A 162 -3.87 7.38 17.48
C ASP A 162 -2.71 7.02 18.44
N GLY A 163 -1.98 5.94 18.18
CA GLY A 163 -0.95 5.41 19.06
C GLY A 163 -1.44 4.56 20.24
N HIS A 164 -2.76 4.36 20.39
CA HIS A 164 -3.37 3.71 21.54
C HIS A 164 -4.35 2.60 21.17
N THR A 165 -5.13 2.82 20.11
CA THR A 165 -6.18 1.92 19.62
C THR A 165 -5.55 0.72 18.91
N ASP A 166 -5.93 -0.46 19.37
CA ASP A 166 -5.52 -1.73 18.77
C ASP A 166 -6.25 -1.98 17.44
N TYR A 167 -5.56 -2.55 16.47
CA TYR A 167 -6.20 -3.15 15.29
C TYR A 167 -6.78 -4.52 15.67
N ASP A 168 -8.09 -4.69 15.50
CA ASP A 168 -8.77 -5.96 15.78
C ASP A 168 -8.69 -6.89 14.57
N HIS A 169 -7.76 -7.85 14.61
CA HIS A 169 -7.60 -8.86 13.57
C HIS A 169 -8.77 -9.86 13.52
N ASP A 170 -9.48 -10.08 14.63
CA ASP A 170 -10.58 -11.04 14.67
C ASP A 170 -11.78 -10.54 13.86
N THR A 171 -11.97 -9.22 13.79
CA THR A 171 -13.07 -8.58 13.04
C THR A 171 -12.62 -7.79 11.81
N ASP A 172 -11.40 -8.05 11.32
CA ASP A 172 -10.82 -7.39 10.15
C ASP A 172 -10.84 -5.86 10.27
N GLY A 173 -10.54 -5.34 11.47
CA GLY A 173 -10.47 -3.90 11.78
C GLY A 173 -11.78 -3.13 11.66
N LYS A 174 -12.93 -3.81 11.76
CA LYS A 174 -14.25 -3.22 11.45
C LYS A 174 -14.58 -1.98 12.27
N GLU A 175 -14.33 -2.00 13.58
CA GLU A 175 -14.67 -0.87 14.46
C GLU A 175 -13.67 0.29 14.33
N GLN A 176 -12.47 0.01 13.81
CA GLN A 176 -11.40 0.97 13.57
C GLN A 176 -11.42 1.54 12.14
N GLU A 177 -12.37 1.12 11.31
CA GLU A 177 -12.48 1.58 9.94
C GLU A 177 -12.86 3.06 9.86
N LEU A 178 -12.03 3.82 9.14
CA LEU A 178 -12.36 5.17 8.69
C LEU A 178 -13.21 5.15 7.40
N ALA A 179 -12.80 4.31 6.44
CA ALA A 179 -13.48 4.07 5.18
C ALA A 179 -12.96 2.78 4.54
N GLY A 180 -13.79 2.09 3.76
CA GLY A 180 -13.36 0.91 3.02
C GLY A 180 -14.24 0.55 1.84
N CYS A 181 -13.76 -0.35 0.99
CA CYS A 181 -14.48 -0.88 -0.17
C CYS A 181 -14.10 -2.34 -0.48
N SER A 182 -15.07 -3.10 -0.99
CA SER A 182 -14.83 -4.45 -1.52
C SER A 182 -14.26 -4.39 -2.93
N VAL A 183 -13.23 -5.17 -3.19
CA VAL A 183 -12.58 -5.30 -4.49
C VAL A 183 -12.92 -6.67 -5.06
N ARG A 184 -13.42 -6.75 -6.30
CA ARG A 184 -13.94 -8.00 -6.88
C ARG A 184 -12.89 -8.89 -7.55
N THR A 185 -11.73 -8.34 -7.91
CA THR A 185 -10.64 -9.05 -8.60
C THR A 185 -9.33 -8.43 -8.11
N ILE A 186 -8.24 -9.19 -7.91
CA ILE A 186 -6.89 -8.62 -7.61
C ILE A 186 -5.79 -9.13 -8.54
N SER A 187 -6.14 -9.84 -9.61
CA SER A 187 -5.16 -10.61 -10.39
C SER A 187 -4.16 -9.76 -11.18
N HIS A 188 -4.46 -8.48 -11.42
CA HIS A 188 -3.51 -7.41 -11.78
C HIS A 188 -4.21 -6.08 -11.54
N PHE A 189 -3.78 -5.31 -10.54
CA PHE A 189 -4.24 -3.93 -10.37
C PHE A 189 -3.04 -3.01 -10.33
N LEU A 190 -3.01 -2.02 -11.24
CA LEU A 190 -2.48 -0.71 -10.89
C LEU A 190 -3.54 -0.07 -9.98
N ILE A 191 -3.33 -0.12 -8.66
CA ILE A 191 -4.12 0.69 -7.76
C ILE A 191 -3.46 2.07 -7.71
N TYR A 192 -4.09 3.02 -8.38
CA TYR A 192 -3.80 4.43 -8.17
C TYR A 192 -4.41 4.82 -6.83
N LEU A 193 -3.64 4.67 -5.75
CA LEU A 193 -4.03 5.24 -4.48
C LEU A 193 -3.75 6.76 -4.51
N ILE A 194 -4.68 7.49 -5.11
CA ILE A 194 -4.66 8.96 -5.04
C ILE A 194 -5.18 9.37 -3.66
N ALA A 195 -4.27 9.39 -2.69
CA ALA A 195 -4.57 9.85 -1.35
C ALA A 195 -4.18 11.32 -1.21
N THR A 196 -5.01 12.21 -1.77
CA THR A 196 -4.83 13.65 -1.59
C THR A 196 -5.27 14.06 -0.18
N PHE A 197 -4.31 14.19 0.74
CA PHE A 197 -4.56 14.79 2.05
C PHE A 197 -4.32 16.31 1.96
N ARG A 198 -5.38 17.09 2.18
CA ARG A 198 -5.34 18.55 2.36
C ARG A 198 -5.36 18.92 3.83
#